data_AF-A0A0L0VYI2-F1
#
_entry.id   AF-A0A0L0VYI2-F1
#
_cell.length_a   1.000
_cell.length_b   1.000
_cell.length_c   1.000
_cell.angle_alpha   90.00
_cell.angle_beta   90.00
_cell.angle_gamma   90.00
#
_symmetry.space_group_name_H-M   'P 1'
#
loop_
_entity.id
_entity.type
_entity.pdbx_description
1 polymer ?
#
loop_
_entity_poly.entity_id
_entity_poly.type
_entity_poly.pdbx_seq_one_letter_code
_entity_poly.pdbx_strand_id
1 'polypeptide(L)'
;MLDLVDELTNWYICFNRRRLKGENAPEDAVIALNTLFETLFTLCRTSSFTPLLTENIYQVLRSLFPKGNQDLGHGDDLGSKHFLRFPEVRAEYPVIVGQVKHMQTVINLGRTIRERKMLSLQTPLQELVVFHTDSEYHEDVKKLQNYVEDELNVHQIIYRKRSSESETWLRGDNLRPTEELSGDIKNDDQRELPSLNNSPRAPAYEKNTDEDAVILLNCDLRPELESEGFARELMNRIQRLQKKAGTVQTDELDVYYSFFEDSDPEPNQFFEHVLATQAEPEVLCRVLRKVPEPDTLRDSSKPVLAQELQERWGDVGLAETRRSDNPLSSGSHELDVIGQVNTWLP
;
A
#
# COMPACT_ATOMS: atom_id res chain seq x y z
N MET A 1 -8.41 13.18 -23.35
CA MET A 1 -9.66 12.89 -22.61
C MET A 1 -9.61 11.52 -21.96
N LEU A 2 -9.27 10.44 -22.66
CA LEU A 2 -9.12 9.11 -22.05
C LEU A 2 -8.07 9.18 -20.93
N ASP A 3 -6.89 9.71 -21.25
CA ASP A 3 -5.83 10.16 -20.35
C ASP A 3 -6.33 10.88 -19.07
N LEU A 4 -7.29 11.82 -19.16
CA LEU A 4 -7.87 12.50 -17.99
C LEU A 4 -8.78 11.59 -17.14
N VAL A 5 -9.47 10.63 -17.77
CA VAL A 5 -10.24 9.59 -17.06
C VAL A 5 -9.28 8.58 -16.42
N ASP A 6 -8.17 8.26 -17.07
CA ASP A 6 -7.12 7.36 -16.57
C ASP A 6 -6.35 8.02 -15.42
N GLU A 7 -6.09 9.32 -15.46
CA GLU A 7 -5.57 10.11 -14.33
C GLU A 7 -6.56 10.14 -13.16
N LEU A 8 -7.83 10.43 -13.43
CA LEU A 8 -8.87 10.50 -12.39
C LEU A 8 -9.09 9.15 -11.70
N THR A 9 -9.05 8.05 -12.45
CA THR A 9 -9.28 6.70 -11.91
C THR A 9 -8.02 6.11 -11.27
N ASN A 10 -6.92 5.99 -12.01
CA ASN A 10 -5.73 5.25 -11.57
C ASN A 10 -4.86 6.04 -10.56
N TRP A 11 -4.91 7.38 -10.59
CA TRP A 11 -4.20 8.22 -9.61
C TRP A 11 -5.17 8.81 -8.60
N TYR A 12 -6.08 9.71 -9.00
CA TYR A 12 -6.86 10.45 -8.01
C TYR A 12 -7.75 9.55 -7.14
N ILE A 13 -8.59 8.70 -7.72
CA ILE A 13 -9.51 7.83 -6.97
C ILE A 13 -8.76 6.74 -6.18
N CYS A 14 -7.72 6.14 -6.74
CA CYS A 14 -6.90 5.13 -6.05
C CYS A 14 -6.23 5.70 -4.79
N PHE A 15 -5.47 6.79 -4.93
CA PHE A 15 -4.68 7.37 -3.84
C PHE A 15 -5.56 8.01 -2.78
N ASN A 16 -6.68 8.64 -3.18
CA ASN A 16 -7.59 9.30 -2.24
C ASN A 16 -8.69 8.37 -1.69
N ARG A 17 -8.63 7.05 -1.94
CA ARG A 17 -9.68 6.09 -1.53
C ARG A 17 -9.96 6.08 -0.03
N ARG A 18 -8.94 6.25 0.83
CA ARG A 18 -9.10 6.38 2.29
C ARG A 18 -9.84 7.68 2.66
N ARG A 19 -9.42 8.79 2.04
CA ARG A 19 -9.99 10.15 2.22
C ARG A 19 -11.45 10.21 1.79
N LEU A 20 -11.77 9.69 0.61
CA LEU A 20 -13.14 9.63 0.04
C LEU A 20 -14.14 8.83 0.89
N LYS A 21 -13.66 7.92 1.78
CA LYS A 21 -14.48 7.21 2.77
C LYS A 21 -14.60 7.94 4.12
N GLY A 22 -13.75 8.93 4.39
CA GLY A 22 -13.61 9.54 5.71
C GLY A 22 -12.80 8.74 6.73
N GLU A 23 -11.89 7.86 6.30
CA GLU A 23 -11.01 7.11 7.23
C GLU A 23 -10.04 8.02 8.02
N ASN A 24 -9.73 9.21 7.48
CA ASN A 24 -8.86 10.21 8.13
C ASN A 24 -9.67 11.18 9.00
N ALA A 25 -10.55 11.97 8.38
CA ALA A 25 -11.39 12.98 9.01
C ALA A 25 -12.62 13.26 8.12
N PRO A 26 -13.78 13.64 8.69
CA PRO A 26 -14.97 13.94 7.90
C PRO A 26 -14.82 15.20 7.04
N GLU A 27 -14.07 16.21 7.51
CA GLU A 27 -13.81 17.44 6.76
C GLU A 27 -12.93 17.18 5.53
N ASP A 28 -11.90 16.33 5.67
CA ASP A 28 -11.02 15.90 4.58
C ASP A 28 -11.79 15.11 3.51
N ALA A 29 -12.75 14.27 3.92
CA ALA A 29 -13.66 13.58 3.02
C ALA A 29 -14.52 14.54 2.19
N VAL A 30 -15.08 15.58 2.82
CA VAL A 30 -15.84 16.63 2.12
C VAL A 30 -14.98 17.37 1.11
N ILE A 31 -13.72 17.69 1.43
CA ILE A 31 -12.78 18.31 0.49
C ILE A 31 -12.51 17.37 -0.70
N ALA A 32 -12.18 16.10 -0.46
CA ALA A 32 -11.91 15.13 -1.52
C ALA A 32 -13.13 14.87 -2.43
N LEU A 33 -14.34 14.80 -1.85
CA LEU A 33 -15.60 14.63 -2.57
C LEU A 33 -15.96 15.88 -3.39
N ASN A 34 -15.76 17.08 -2.85
CA ASN A 34 -15.95 18.34 -3.59
C ASN A 34 -14.98 18.47 -4.77
N THR A 35 -13.70 18.10 -4.60
CA THR A 35 -12.72 18.08 -5.69
C THR A 35 -13.11 17.07 -6.77
N LEU A 36 -13.54 15.86 -6.39
CA LEU A 36 -14.06 14.86 -7.33
C LEU A 36 -15.28 15.39 -8.10
N PHE A 37 -16.19 16.08 -7.40
CA PHE A 37 -17.39 16.68 -7.96
C PHE A 37 -17.07 17.81 -8.96
N GLU A 38 -16.19 18.75 -8.62
CA GLU A 38 -15.72 19.81 -9.55
C GLU A 38 -15.07 19.20 -10.81
N THR A 39 -14.26 18.15 -10.66
CA THR A 39 -13.59 17.49 -11.79
C THR A 39 -14.60 16.77 -12.70
N LEU A 40 -15.53 15.99 -12.14
CA LEU A 40 -16.57 15.31 -12.92
C LEU A 40 -17.52 16.29 -13.62
N PHE A 41 -17.88 17.40 -12.95
CA PHE A 41 -18.69 18.47 -13.54
C PHE A 41 -17.96 19.17 -14.68
N THR A 42 -16.66 19.46 -14.51
CA THR A 42 -15.80 20.06 -15.54
C THR A 42 -15.64 19.12 -16.75
N LEU A 43 -15.49 17.81 -16.52
CA LEU A 43 -15.49 16.80 -17.58
C LEU A 43 -16.83 16.74 -18.35
N CYS A 44 -17.96 16.88 -17.66
CA CYS A 44 -19.27 16.92 -18.30
C CYS A 44 -19.49 18.19 -19.15
N ARG A 45 -18.92 19.33 -18.73
CA ARG A 45 -18.91 20.60 -19.49
C ARG A 45 -18.02 20.56 -20.73
N THR A 46 -16.88 19.87 -20.67
CA THR A 46 -15.94 19.76 -21.81
C THR A 46 -16.29 18.65 -22.80
N SER A 47 -17.09 17.65 -22.41
CA SER A 47 -17.45 16.55 -23.31
C SER A 47 -18.55 16.90 -24.32
N SER A 48 -18.14 17.20 -25.55
CA SER A 48 -19.05 17.27 -26.72
C SER A 48 -19.31 15.91 -27.37
N PHE A 49 -18.49 14.89 -27.12
CA PHE A 49 -18.48 13.63 -27.86
C PHE A 49 -19.49 12.58 -27.33
N THR A 50 -19.83 12.64 -26.06
CA THR A 50 -20.77 11.69 -25.40
C THR A 50 -21.96 12.44 -24.77
N PRO A 51 -22.76 13.19 -25.56
CA PRO A 51 -23.71 14.16 -25.04
C PRO A 51 -24.76 13.53 -24.11
N LEU A 52 -25.43 12.46 -24.53
CA LEU A 52 -26.48 11.80 -23.72
C LEU A 52 -25.94 11.25 -22.40
N LEU A 53 -24.76 10.62 -22.40
CA LEU A 53 -24.14 10.06 -21.21
C LEU A 53 -23.75 11.17 -20.22
N THR A 54 -23.08 12.22 -20.71
CA THR A 54 -22.60 13.32 -19.86
C THR A 54 -23.70 14.28 -19.46
N GLU A 55 -24.84 14.29 -20.16
CA GLU A 55 -26.08 14.94 -19.71
C GLU A 55 -26.75 14.15 -18.58
N ASN A 56 -26.87 12.83 -18.70
CA ASN A 56 -27.38 11.99 -17.61
C ASN A 56 -26.53 12.14 -16.33
N ILE A 57 -25.19 12.15 -16.48
CA ILE A 57 -24.27 12.41 -15.36
C ILE A 57 -24.46 13.84 -14.82
N TYR A 58 -24.55 14.86 -15.69
CA TYR A 58 -24.79 16.24 -15.26
C TYR A 58 -26.09 16.39 -14.45
N GLN A 59 -27.21 15.80 -14.88
CA GLN A 59 -28.49 15.91 -14.15
C GLN A 59 -28.42 15.23 -12.77
N VAL A 60 -27.65 14.15 -12.62
CA VAL A 60 -27.36 13.53 -11.31
C VAL A 60 -26.52 14.49 -10.45
N LEU A 61 -25.41 15.03 -10.96
CA LEU A 61 -24.56 15.99 -10.24
C LEU A 61 -25.33 17.25 -9.82
N ARG A 62 -26.19 17.77 -10.71
CA ARG A 62 -27.06 18.94 -10.50
C ARG A 62 -28.01 18.76 -9.32
N SER A 63 -28.46 17.53 -9.04
CA SER A 63 -29.32 17.23 -7.87
C SER A 63 -28.62 17.45 -6.52
N LEU A 64 -27.27 17.48 -6.52
CA LEU A 64 -26.42 17.70 -5.36
C LEU A 64 -25.98 19.16 -5.21
N PHE A 65 -26.32 20.06 -6.14
CA PHE A 65 -25.94 21.48 -6.02
C PHE A 65 -26.54 22.14 -4.75
N PRO A 66 -25.80 23.01 -4.04
CA PRO A 66 -26.32 23.76 -2.92
C PRO A 66 -27.55 24.59 -3.32
N LYS A 67 -28.64 24.48 -2.54
CA LYS A 67 -29.91 25.17 -2.77
C LYS A 67 -29.80 26.68 -2.48
N GLY A 68 -29.11 27.40 -3.35
CA GLY A 68 -28.85 28.84 -3.26
C GLY A 68 -27.75 29.32 -4.20
N ASN A 69 -26.72 28.49 -4.48
CA ASN A 69 -25.58 28.90 -5.32
C ASN A 69 -25.90 28.72 -6.81
N GLN A 70 -26.38 29.77 -7.45
CA GLN A 70 -26.48 29.85 -8.92
C GLN A 70 -25.08 29.94 -9.57
N ASP A 71 -24.08 30.44 -8.84
CA ASP A 71 -22.74 30.76 -9.35
C ASP A 71 -21.93 29.58 -9.90
N LEU A 72 -22.29 28.32 -9.57
CA LEU A 72 -21.63 27.12 -10.10
C LEU A 72 -21.85 26.92 -11.61
N GLY A 73 -22.84 27.56 -12.21
CA GLY A 73 -23.01 27.63 -13.65
C GLY A 73 -23.19 29.08 -14.11
N HIS A 74 -22.20 29.63 -14.80
CA HIS A 74 -22.26 30.98 -15.37
C HIS A 74 -23.15 31.03 -16.63
N GLY A 75 -24.46 30.84 -16.46
CA GLY A 75 -25.47 30.92 -17.51
C GLY A 75 -26.89 30.78 -16.95
N ASP A 76 -27.83 31.54 -17.50
CA ASP A 76 -29.20 31.68 -16.96
C ASP A 76 -30.06 30.42 -17.07
N ASP A 77 -29.64 29.43 -17.87
CA ASP A 77 -30.31 28.13 -17.99
C ASP A 77 -29.41 26.99 -17.47
N LEU A 78 -29.55 26.69 -16.17
CA LEU A 78 -29.00 25.49 -15.54
C LEU A 78 -29.78 24.20 -15.91
N GLY A 79 -30.69 24.25 -16.88
CA GLY A 79 -31.56 23.17 -17.31
C GLY A 79 -30.82 22.00 -17.93
N SER A 80 -29.71 22.25 -18.63
CA SER A 80 -28.91 21.24 -19.35
C SER A 80 -27.44 21.66 -19.43
N LYS A 81 -26.50 20.70 -19.51
CA LYS A 81 -25.06 21.01 -19.58
C LYS A 81 -24.69 21.81 -20.84
N HIS A 82 -25.52 21.73 -21.87
CA HIS A 82 -25.30 22.32 -23.19
C HIS A 82 -25.39 23.86 -23.21
N PHE A 83 -25.94 24.48 -22.15
CA PHE A 83 -26.01 25.94 -22.00
C PHE A 83 -24.94 26.51 -21.05
N LEU A 84 -24.09 25.66 -20.45
CA LEU A 84 -23.03 26.09 -19.54
C LEU A 84 -21.84 26.68 -20.31
N ARG A 85 -21.30 27.81 -19.84
CA ARG A 85 -20.03 28.37 -20.36
C ARG A 85 -18.91 27.34 -20.26
N PHE A 86 -18.04 27.28 -21.26
CA PHE A 86 -16.83 26.45 -21.24
C PHE A 86 -15.96 26.83 -20.01
N PRO A 87 -15.32 25.88 -19.31
CA PRO A 87 -14.49 26.17 -18.14
C PRO A 87 -13.22 26.93 -18.51
N GLU A 88 -12.74 27.77 -17.60
CA GLU A 88 -11.50 28.55 -17.73
C GLU A 88 -10.38 27.97 -16.86
N VAL A 89 -9.14 28.02 -17.36
CA VAL A 89 -7.96 27.46 -16.68
C VAL A 89 -7.49 28.46 -15.62
N ARG A 90 -7.50 28.05 -14.34
CA ARG A 90 -6.92 28.84 -13.25
C ARG A 90 -5.39 28.84 -13.38
N ALA A 91 -4.76 29.99 -13.11
CA ALA A 91 -3.31 30.19 -13.33
C ALA A 91 -2.39 29.29 -12.47
N GLU A 92 -2.91 28.74 -11.37
CA GLU A 92 -2.20 27.85 -10.46
C GLU A 92 -2.05 26.41 -10.98
N TYR A 93 -2.97 25.95 -11.86
CA TYR A 93 -3.02 24.55 -12.27
C TYR A 93 -1.75 24.01 -12.95
N PRO A 94 -1.02 24.75 -13.82
CA PRO A 94 0.19 24.23 -14.45
C PRO A 94 1.29 23.81 -13.45
N VAL A 95 1.40 24.52 -12.33
CA VAL A 95 2.38 24.21 -11.27
C VAL A 95 2.00 22.91 -10.54
N ILE A 96 0.71 22.75 -10.23
CA ILE A 96 0.17 21.55 -9.57
C ILE A 96 0.30 20.32 -10.49
N VAL A 97 0.03 20.49 -11.79
CA VAL A 97 0.21 19.42 -12.80
C VAL A 97 1.68 19.01 -12.92
N GLY A 98 2.63 19.96 -12.88
CA GLY A 98 4.06 19.67 -12.81
C GLY A 98 4.44 18.85 -11.58
N GLN A 99 4.00 19.27 -10.40
CA GLN A 99 4.19 18.57 -9.12
C GLN A 99 3.67 17.13 -9.15
N VAL A 100 2.45 16.92 -9.64
CA VAL A 100 1.87 15.58 -9.78
C VAL A 100 2.65 14.75 -10.81
N LYS A 101 3.07 15.31 -11.95
CA LYS A 101 3.90 14.59 -12.94
C LYS A 101 5.23 14.14 -12.34
N HIS A 102 5.92 15.01 -11.59
CA HIS A 102 7.18 14.67 -10.91
C HIS A 102 7.00 13.48 -9.95
N MET A 103 5.94 13.50 -9.13
CA MET A 103 5.56 12.38 -8.25
C MET A 103 5.23 11.09 -9.04
N GLN A 104 4.46 11.19 -10.14
CA GLN A 104 4.09 10.06 -10.98
C GLN A 104 5.30 9.36 -11.60
N THR A 105 6.30 10.11 -12.11
CA THR A 105 7.55 9.54 -12.65
C THR A 105 8.30 8.74 -11.59
N VAL A 106 8.49 9.28 -10.38
CA VAL A 106 9.17 8.58 -9.28
C VAL A 106 8.45 7.27 -8.91
N ILE A 107 7.11 7.31 -8.81
CA ILE A 107 6.30 6.13 -8.50
C ILE A 107 6.38 5.07 -9.60
N ASN A 108 6.24 5.46 -10.87
CA ASN A 108 6.30 4.51 -11.99
C ASN A 108 7.69 3.86 -12.10
N LEU A 109 8.76 4.65 -11.97
CA LEU A 109 10.13 4.12 -11.93
C LEU A 109 10.32 3.11 -10.78
N GLY A 110 9.74 3.37 -9.61
CA GLY A 110 9.81 2.50 -8.42
C GLY A 110 9.02 1.21 -8.58
N ARG A 111 7.78 1.28 -9.11
CA ARG A 111 6.95 0.10 -9.46
C ARG A 111 7.72 -0.83 -10.40
N THR A 112 8.32 -0.29 -11.46
CA THR A 112 9.14 -1.06 -12.41
C THR A 112 10.43 -1.64 -11.81
N ILE A 113 10.93 -1.16 -10.65
CA ILE A 113 11.97 -1.89 -9.90
C ILE A 113 11.35 -3.07 -9.14
N ARG A 114 10.28 -2.82 -8.37
CA ARG A 114 9.59 -3.86 -7.59
C ARG A 114 9.15 -5.03 -8.48
N GLU A 115 8.57 -4.74 -9.66
CA GLU A 115 8.19 -5.73 -10.67
C GLU A 115 9.40 -6.55 -11.18
N ARG A 116 10.48 -5.88 -11.60
CA ARG A 116 11.72 -6.55 -12.08
C ARG A 116 12.38 -7.45 -11.03
N LYS A 117 12.12 -7.21 -9.75
CA LYS A 117 12.60 -8.02 -8.61
C LYS A 117 11.54 -8.92 -7.97
N MET A 118 10.32 -8.94 -8.49
CA MET A 118 9.17 -9.68 -7.94
C MET A 118 8.86 -9.36 -6.46
N LEU A 119 9.12 -8.11 -6.02
CA LEU A 119 8.95 -7.67 -4.64
C LEU A 119 7.49 -7.32 -4.33
N SER A 120 6.86 -8.05 -3.41
CA SER A 120 5.48 -7.80 -2.97
C SER A 120 5.31 -6.38 -2.41
N LEU A 121 4.25 -5.69 -2.83
CA LEU A 121 3.87 -4.38 -2.29
C LEU A 121 3.48 -4.42 -0.81
N GLN A 122 3.20 -5.61 -0.25
CA GLN A 122 2.92 -5.76 1.18
C GLN A 122 4.19 -5.61 2.03
N THR A 123 5.33 -6.08 1.52
CA THR A 123 6.64 -5.96 2.17
C THR A 123 7.17 -4.52 2.05
N PRO A 124 7.41 -3.81 3.17
CA PRO A 124 8.03 -2.49 3.12
C PRO A 124 9.50 -2.60 2.70
N LEU A 125 10.01 -1.53 2.07
CA LEU A 125 11.42 -1.40 1.71
C LEU A 125 12.07 -0.29 2.55
N GLN A 126 13.38 -0.41 2.78
CA GLN A 126 14.07 0.49 3.70
C GLN A 126 14.08 1.95 3.21
N GLU A 127 14.57 2.18 1.98
CA GLU A 127 14.78 3.53 1.46
C GLU A 127 14.69 3.63 -0.07
N LEU A 128 14.31 4.82 -0.54
CA LEU A 128 14.29 5.23 -1.94
C LEU A 128 15.13 6.50 -2.10
N VAL A 129 16.18 6.46 -2.93
CA VAL A 129 17.04 7.61 -3.21
C VAL A 129 16.66 8.23 -4.55
N VAL A 130 16.25 9.50 -4.54
CA VAL A 130 15.83 10.26 -5.73
C VAL A 130 16.93 11.24 -6.14
N PHE A 131 17.53 11.01 -7.30
CA PHE A 131 18.56 11.86 -7.89
C PHE A 131 17.98 12.76 -8.98
N HIS A 132 18.15 14.06 -8.80
CA HIS A 132 17.79 15.07 -9.80
C HIS A 132 18.83 16.19 -9.80
N THR A 133 18.89 16.98 -10.88
CA THR A 133 19.83 18.13 -10.97
C THR A 133 19.22 19.38 -10.32
N ASP A 134 17.94 19.64 -10.61
CA ASP A 134 17.20 20.76 -10.02
C ASP A 134 16.70 20.45 -8.60
N SER A 135 16.67 21.50 -7.77
CA SER A 135 16.11 21.53 -6.42
C SER A 135 14.59 21.69 -6.40
N GLU A 136 13.98 22.30 -7.42
CA GLU A 136 12.51 22.49 -7.46
C GLU A 136 11.78 21.15 -7.51
N TYR A 137 12.25 20.23 -8.36
CA TYR A 137 11.79 18.83 -8.42
C TYR A 137 11.85 18.12 -7.06
N HIS A 138 12.90 18.35 -6.26
CA HIS A 138 13.01 17.76 -4.93
C HIS A 138 11.94 18.28 -3.97
N GLU A 139 11.73 19.60 -3.92
CA GLU A 139 10.66 20.19 -3.09
C GLU A 139 9.26 19.84 -3.60
N ASP A 140 9.07 19.65 -4.90
CA ASP A 140 7.82 19.19 -5.51
C ASP A 140 7.44 17.76 -5.09
N VAL A 141 8.35 16.80 -5.26
CA VAL A 141 8.11 15.40 -4.83
C VAL A 141 7.96 15.32 -3.31
N LYS A 142 8.68 16.15 -2.56
CA LYS A 142 8.63 16.23 -1.09
C LYS A 142 7.29 16.75 -0.55
N LYS A 143 6.63 17.71 -1.21
CA LYS A 143 5.23 18.11 -0.88
C LYS A 143 4.25 16.95 -1.00
N LEU A 144 4.56 15.96 -1.83
CA LEU A 144 3.72 14.80 -2.16
C LEU A 144 4.31 13.48 -1.63
N GLN A 145 5.32 13.53 -0.74
CA GLN A 145 6.10 12.35 -0.35
C GLN A 145 5.23 11.21 0.20
N ASN A 146 4.18 11.53 0.98
CA ASN A 146 3.28 10.56 1.59
C ASN A 146 2.64 9.64 0.54
N TYR A 147 2.31 10.16 -0.65
CA TYR A 147 1.74 9.37 -1.75
C TYR A 147 2.77 8.44 -2.39
N VAL A 148 4.05 8.81 -2.38
CA VAL A 148 5.16 7.95 -2.84
C VAL A 148 5.47 6.88 -1.80
N GLU A 149 5.42 7.23 -0.51
CA GLU A 149 5.63 6.34 0.64
C GLU A 149 4.50 5.29 0.76
N ASP A 150 3.22 5.67 0.68
CA ASP A 150 2.06 4.76 0.70
C ASP A 150 2.07 3.79 -0.51
N GLU A 151 2.38 4.29 -1.72
CA GLU A 151 2.29 3.50 -2.97
C GLU A 151 3.50 2.59 -3.19
N LEU A 152 4.72 3.08 -2.97
CA LEU A 152 5.93 2.24 -3.08
C LEU A 152 6.20 1.44 -1.81
N ASN A 153 5.48 1.71 -0.72
CA ASN A 153 5.65 1.10 0.60
C ASN A 153 7.13 1.11 1.03
N VAL A 154 7.62 2.31 1.37
CA VAL A 154 9.03 2.59 1.71
C VAL A 154 9.08 3.44 2.99
N HIS A 155 9.98 3.12 3.93
CA HIS A 155 10.07 3.86 5.20
C HIS A 155 10.72 5.25 5.09
N GLN A 156 11.59 5.48 4.09
CA GLN A 156 12.29 6.75 3.92
C GLN A 156 12.55 7.11 2.46
N ILE A 157 12.38 8.38 2.10
CA ILE A 157 12.84 8.95 0.82
C ILE A 157 14.04 9.86 1.07
N ILE A 158 15.10 9.69 0.29
CA ILE A 158 16.35 10.45 0.37
C ILE A 158 16.58 11.22 -0.93
N TYR A 159 16.44 12.54 -0.88
CA TYR A 159 16.68 13.41 -2.04
C TYR A 159 18.18 13.74 -2.16
N ARG A 160 18.77 13.53 -3.34
CA ARG A 160 20.17 13.89 -3.63
C ARG A 160 20.31 14.68 -4.93
N LYS A 161 21.21 15.65 -4.94
CA LYS A 161 21.60 16.38 -6.16
C LYS A 161 22.67 15.63 -6.91
N ARG A 162 22.53 15.56 -8.24
CA ARG A 162 23.43 14.81 -9.14
C ARG A 162 24.84 15.43 -9.16
N SER A 163 25.75 14.87 -8.36
CA SER A 163 27.15 15.27 -8.20
C SER A 163 28.13 14.23 -8.77
N SER A 164 29.43 14.51 -8.79
CA SER A 164 30.47 13.53 -9.13
C SER A 164 30.46 12.31 -8.19
N GLU A 165 30.23 12.51 -6.90
CA GLU A 165 30.06 11.44 -5.90
C GLU A 165 28.80 10.59 -6.17
N SER A 166 27.78 11.18 -6.82
CA SER A 166 26.59 10.45 -7.24
C SER A 166 26.90 9.48 -8.38
N GLU A 167 27.91 9.73 -9.22
CA GLU A 167 28.29 8.78 -10.27
C GLU A 167 28.78 7.44 -9.72
N THR A 168 29.44 7.44 -8.56
CA THR A 168 29.89 6.21 -7.88
C THR A 168 28.70 5.35 -7.48
N TRP A 169 27.69 5.96 -6.85
CA TRP A 169 26.42 5.30 -6.51
C TRP A 169 25.68 4.80 -7.75
N LEU A 170 25.66 5.62 -8.82
CA LEU A 170 24.99 5.30 -10.08
C LEU A 170 25.71 4.23 -10.93
N ARG A 171 26.91 3.78 -10.54
CA ARG A 171 27.66 2.67 -11.15
C ARG A 171 27.41 1.31 -10.49
N GLY A 172 26.84 1.27 -9.28
CA GLY A 172 26.62 0.04 -8.52
C GLY A 172 27.87 -0.48 -7.78
N ASP A 173 28.92 0.35 -7.65
CA ASP A 173 30.03 0.05 -6.75
C ASP A 173 29.53 0.10 -5.30
N ASN A 174 29.61 -1.04 -4.61
CA ASN A 174 29.01 -1.30 -3.28
C ASN A 174 29.68 -0.57 -2.10
N LEU A 175 30.13 0.67 -2.32
CA LEU A 175 30.89 1.48 -1.37
C LEU A 175 29.96 2.32 -0.49
N ARG A 176 30.00 2.05 0.82
CA ARG A 176 29.52 3.00 1.83
C ARG A 176 30.31 4.31 1.74
N PRO A 177 29.71 5.48 2.04
CA PRO A 177 30.49 6.66 2.39
C PRO A 177 31.36 6.35 3.60
N THR A 178 32.65 6.67 3.52
CA THR A 178 33.59 6.45 4.63
C THR A 178 33.43 7.54 5.68
N GLU A 179 32.75 7.23 6.78
CA GLU A 179 32.87 8.01 8.02
C GLU A 179 34.22 7.71 8.67
N GLU A 180 35.29 8.40 8.26
CA GLU A 180 36.44 8.72 9.10
C GLU A 180 37.39 9.69 8.37
N LEU A 181 37.32 10.98 8.72
CA LEU A 181 38.30 11.98 8.26
C LEU A 181 38.47 13.14 9.26
N SER A 182 38.65 12.81 10.54
CA SER A 182 39.03 13.77 11.58
C SER A 182 39.78 13.13 12.75
N GLY A 183 41.01 13.59 13.01
CA GLY A 183 41.74 13.32 14.26
C GLY A 183 43.05 12.55 14.10
N ASP A 184 44.18 13.25 14.18
CA ASP A 184 45.49 12.64 14.36
C ASP A 184 45.61 11.94 15.72
N ILE A 185 46.09 10.69 15.74
CA ILE A 185 46.90 10.12 16.83
C ILE A 185 47.99 9.23 16.22
N LYS A 186 49.14 9.19 16.89
CA LYS A 186 50.34 8.45 16.45
C LYS A 186 50.53 7.17 17.26
N ASN A 187 51.26 6.24 16.62
CA ASN A 187 52.05 5.16 17.23
C ASN A 187 51.32 3.95 17.83
N ASP A 188 51.73 2.78 17.32
CA ASP A 188 52.31 1.69 18.11
C ASP A 188 51.45 1.03 19.21
N ASP A 189 50.68 0.00 18.82
CA ASP A 189 50.68 -1.28 19.55
C ASP A 189 50.16 -2.42 18.64
N GLN A 190 50.85 -3.56 18.58
CA GLN A 190 50.32 -4.74 17.88
C GLN A 190 49.38 -5.51 18.81
N ARG A 191 48.07 -5.41 18.56
CA ARG A 191 47.05 -6.24 19.22
C ARG A 191 46.15 -6.88 18.19
N GLU A 192 45.99 -8.19 18.29
CA GLU A 192 45.16 -8.97 17.38
C GLU A 192 43.69 -8.58 17.53
N LEU A 193 43.06 -8.15 16.43
CA LEU A 193 41.64 -7.79 16.43
C LEU A 193 40.78 -9.07 16.43
N PRO A 194 39.74 -9.17 17.28
CA PRO A 194 38.85 -10.33 17.27
C PRO A 194 38.07 -10.41 15.95
N SER A 195 37.84 -11.63 15.47
CA SER A 195 37.22 -11.90 14.16
C SER A 195 35.73 -11.53 14.12
N LEU A 196 35.43 -10.27 13.78
CA LEU A 196 34.09 -9.76 13.53
C LEU A 196 33.56 -10.25 12.18
N ASN A 197 32.82 -11.37 12.18
CA ASN A 197 32.09 -11.85 11.01
C ASN A 197 30.87 -10.98 10.63
N ASN A 198 30.52 -9.98 11.45
CA ASN A 198 29.45 -9.02 11.16
C ASN A 198 29.95 -7.80 10.37
N SER A 199 30.58 -8.03 9.21
CA SER A 199 30.66 -7.00 8.17
C SER A 199 29.26 -6.81 7.58
N PRO A 200 28.59 -5.67 7.79
CA PRO A 200 27.23 -5.48 7.31
C PRO A 200 27.20 -5.48 5.78
N ARG A 201 26.33 -6.33 5.22
CA ARG A 201 26.12 -6.49 3.78
C ARG A 201 25.91 -5.13 3.11
N ALA A 202 26.46 -4.96 1.91
CA ALA A 202 26.20 -3.76 1.13
C ALA A 202 24.72 -3.79 0.66
N PRO A 203 23.95 -2.71 0.87
CA PRO A 203 22.54 -2.66 0.48
C PRO A 203 22.40 -2.83 -1.04
N ALA A 204 21.52 -3.76 -1.43
CA ALA A 204 21.25 -4.10 -2.82
C ALA A 204 20.39 -3.02 -3.50
N TYR A 205 20.98 -1.88 -3.83
CA TYR A 205 20.31 -0.83 -4.59
C TYR A 205 20.08 -1.24 -6.05
N GLU A 206 18.83 -1.15 -6.49
CA GLU A 206 18.45 -1.30 -7.88
C GLU A 206 18.12 0.03 -8.52
N LYS A 207 18.50 0.17 -9.79
CA LYS A 207 18.45 1.44 -10.52
C LYS A 207 17.28 1.48 -11.50
N ASN A 208 16.68 2.66 -11.61
CA ASN A 208 15.85 3.01 -12.75
C ASN A 208 16.08 4.47 -13.16
N THR A 209 15.82 4.80 -14.42
CA THR A 209 16.02 6.14 -14.98
C THR A 209 14.93 6.44 -16.00
N ASP A 210 14.41 7.66 -15.94
CA ASP A 210 13.62 8.28 -17.00
C ASP A 210 14.53 9.30 -17.75
N GLU A 211 13.96 10.09 -18.66
CA GLU A 211 14.66 11.22 -19.29
C GLU A 211 15.04 12.31 -18.26
N ASP A 212 14.12 12.64 -17.35
CA ASP A 212 14.28 13.72 -16.36
C ASP A 212 15.01 13.26 -15.07
N ALA A 213 14.67 12.08 -14.54
CA ALA A 213 15.01 11.67 -13.17
C ALA A 213 15.65 10.28 -13.05
N VAL A 214 16.48 10.08 -12.02
CA VAL A 214 17.11 8.79 -11.72
C VAL A 214 16.79 8.38 -10.29
N ILE A 215 16.42 7.12 -10.07
CA ILE A 215 16.18 6.59 -8.72
C ILE A 215 17.06 5.36 -8.43
N LEU A 216 17.39 5.19 -7.15
CA LEU A 216 17.88 3.94 -6.57
C LEU A 216 16.91 3.48 -5.49
N LEU A 217 16.36 2.27 -5.60
CA LEU A 217 15.52 1.66 -4.58
C LEU A 217 16.33 0.59 -3.85
N ASN A 218 16.35 0.61 -2.52
CA ASN A 218 17.02 -0.44 -1.74
C ASN A 218 16.14 -1.71 -1.74
N CYS A 219 16.65 -2.77 -2.36
CA CYS A 219 15.99 -4.07 -2.46
C CYS A 219 16.57 -5.12 -1.50
N ASP A 220 17.39 -4.72 -0.52
CA ASP A 220 17.88 -5.61 0.53
C ASP A 220 16.77 -5.88 1.55
N LEU A 221 16.08 -7.01 1.37
CA LEU A 221 15.07 -7.50 2.30
C LEU A 221 15.75 -7.95 3.60
N ARG A 222 15.64 -7.12 4.62
CA ARG A 222 16.09 -7.45 5.98
C ARG A 222 15.01 -8.29 6.69
N PRO A 223 15.38 -9.21 7.61
CA PRO A 223 14.41 -10.07 8.30
C PRO A 223 13.30 -9.30 9.02
N GLU A 224 13.58 -8.11 9.53
CA GLU A 224 12.58 -7.25 10.18
C GLU A 224 11.51 -6.78 9.17
N LEU A 225 11.93 -6.35 7.97
CA LEU A 225 11.04 -5.91 6.89
C LEU A 225 10.23 -7.08 6.32
N GLU A 226 10.83 -8.25 6.20
CA GLU A 226 10.14 -9.48 5.81
C GLU A 226 9.07 -9.87 6.83
N SER A 227 9.37 -9.79 8.14
CA SER A 227 8.41 -10.04 9.22
C SER A 227 7.22 -9.06 9.19
N GLU A 228 7.45 -7.78 8.88
CA GLU A 228 6.37 -6.79 8.79
C GLU A 228 5.52 -7.03 7.53
N GLY A 229 6.16 -7.34 6.39
CA GLY A 229 5.47 -7.73 5.16
C GLY A 229 4.57 -8.96 5.35
N PHE A 230 5.09 -9.98 6.05
CA PHE A 230 4.38 -11.18 6.44
C PHE A 230 3.17 -10.86 7.33
N ALA A 231 3.37 -10.09 8.42
CA ALA A 231 2.29 -9.71 9.33
C ALA A 231 1.18 -8.90 8.62
N ARG A 232 1.57 -7.99 7.72
CA ARG A 232 0.63 -7.25 6.87
C ARG A 232 -0.12 -8.17 5.90
N GLU A 233 0.52 -9.18 5.31
CA GLU A 233 -0.15 -10.15 4.45
C GLU A 233 -1.11 -11.05 5.23
N LEU A 234 -0.68 -11.59 6.38
CA LEU A 234 -1.50 -12.36 7.33
C LEU A 234 -2.76 -11.60 7.74
N MET A 235 -2.62 -10.34 8.15
CA MET A 235 -3.73 -9.44 8.48
C MET A 235 -4.69 -9.25 7.29
N ASN A 236 -4.16 -9.01 6.09
CA ASN A 236 -4.96 -8.88 4.87
C ASN A 236 -5.72 -10.18 4.52
N ARG A 237 -5.16 -11.35 4.82
CA ARG A 237 -5.81 -12.65 4.63
C ARG A 237 -6.96 -12.82 5.63
N ILE A 238 -6.73 -12.61 6.92
CA ILE A 238 -7.78 -12.72 7.94
C ILE A 238 -8.94 -11.74 7.66
N GLN A 239 -8.66 -10.50 7.23
CA GLN A 239 -9.72 -9.56 6.80
C GLN A 239 -10.52 -10.03 5.57
N ARG A 240 -9.93 -10.85 4.68
CA ARG A 240 -10.66 -11.47 3.57
C ARG A 240 -11.56 -12.60 4.07
N LEU A 241 -11.11 -13.41 5.04
CA LEU A 241 -11.91 -14.47 5.66
C LEU A 241 -13.12 -13.88 6.40
N GLN A 242 -12.91 -12.88 7.28
CA GLN A 242 -13.97 -12.10 7.92
C GLN A 242 -15.04 -11.66 6.90
N LYS A 243 -14.60 -11.07 5.79
CA LYS A 243 -15.51 -10.60 4.74
C LYS A 243 -16.21 -11.73 3.96
N LYS A 244 -15.59 -12.90 3.79
CA LYS A 244 -16.26 -14.10 3.24
C LYS A 244 -17.31 -14.65 4.21
N ALA A 245 -17.01 -14.64 5.50
CA ALA A 245 -17.88 -15.08 6.59
C ALA A 245 -19.04 -14.11 6.87
N GLY A 246 -18.99 -12.88 6.33
CA GLY A 246 -20.00 -11.85 6.50
C GLY A 246 -19.92 -11.08 7.82
N THR A 247 -18.83 -11.23 8.59
CA THR A 247 -18.58 -10.48 9.82
C THR A 247 -18.08 -9.06 9.53
N VAL A 248 -18.20 -8.19 10.53
CA VAL A 248 -17.75 -6.79 10.47
C VAL A 248 -16.41 -6.67 11.21
N GLN A 249 -15.56 -5.72 10.80
CA GLN A 249 -14.27 -5.43 11.46
C GLN A 249 -14.40 -4.95 12.93
N THR A 250 -15.63 -4.83 13.44
CA THR A 250 -15.97 -4.54 14.83
C THR A 250 -16.00 -5.77 15.73
N ASP A 251 -15.98 -6.97 15.16
CA ASP A 251 -16.35 -8.21 15.84
C ASP A 251 -15.09 -8.92 16.38
N GLU A 252 -15.16 -9.51 17.57
CA GLU A 252 -13.97 -10.07 18.24
C GLU A 252 -13.77 -11.55 17.90
N LEU A 253 -12.84 -11.85 16.99
CA LEU A 253 -12.63 -13.19 16.45
C LEU A 253 -11.54 -13.98 17.18
N ASP A 254 -11.84 -15.23 17.53
CA ASP A 254 -10.85 -16.23 17.99
C ASP A 254 -10.20 -16.86 16.74
N VAL A 255 -9.06 -16.34 16.28
CA VAL A 255 -8.35 -16.83 15.08
C VAL A 255 -7.42 -17.99 15.44
N TYR A 256 -7.45 -19.08 14.66
CA TYR A 256 -6.62 -20.27 14.87
C TYR A 256 -5.82 -20.66 13.61
N TYR A 257 -4.60 -21.17 13.80
CA TYR A 257 -3.69 -21.65 12.73
C TYR A 257 -3.22 -23.09 12.95
N SER A 258 -2.88 -23.77 11.85
CA SER A 258 -2.32 -25.13 11.87
C SER A 258 -1.38 -25.37 10.69
N PHE A 259 -0.26 -26.03 10.95
CA PHE A 259 0.69 -26.54 9.94
C PHE A 259 0.32 -27.97 9.50
N PHE A 260 0.76 -28.38 8.32
CA PHE A 260 0.61 -29.77 7.85
C PHE A 260 1.69 -30.69 8.46
N GLU A 261 1.41 -31.98 8.67
CA GLU A 261 2.37 -32.90 9.30
C GLU A 261 3.65 -33.13 8.46
N ASP A 262 3.55 -32.99 7.12
CA ASP A 262 4.67 -33.09 6.17
C ASP A 262 5.35 -31.73 5.86
N SER A 263 4.99 -30.64 6.55
CA SER A 263 5.49 -29.29 6.24
C SER A 263 6.95 -29.04 6.66
N ASP A 264 7.65 -28.17 5.93
CA ASP A 264 9.01 -27.75 6.28
C ASP A 264 9.03 -27.00 7.63
N PRO A 265 9.99 -27.30 8.53
CA PRO A 265 10.01 -26.70 9.86
C PRO A 265 10.53 -25.26 9.90
N GLU A 266 11.26 -24.79 8.88
CA GLU A 266 11.82 -23.42 8.85
C GLU A 266 10.73 -22.35 8.65
N PRO A 267 9.79 -22.46 7.68
CA PRO A 267 8.71 -21.48 7.55
C PRO A 267 7.74 -21.48 8.73
N ASN A 268 7.51 -22.62 9.38
CA ASN A 268 6.68 -22.72 10.58
C ASN A 268 7.30 -21.95 11.75
N GLN A 269 8.61 -22.11 11.98
CA GLN A 269 9.36 -21.32 12.96
C GLN A 269 9.37 -19.83 12.61
N PHE A 270 9.42 -19.47 11.32
CA PHE A 270 9.28 -18.07 10.89
C PHE A 270 7.87 -17.53 11.19
N PHE A 271 6.80 -18.27 10.89
CA PHE A 271 5.42 -17.88 11.22
C PHE A 271 5.25 -17.61 12.72
N GLU A 272 5.72 -18.52 13.57
CA GLU A 272 5.64 -18.36 15.03
C GLU A 272 6.52 -17.21 15.54
N HIS A 273 7.70 -16.99 14.96
CA HIS A 273 8.55 -15.85 15.26
C HIS A 273 7.91 -14.52 14.85
N VAL A 274 7.28 -14.45 13.67
CA VAL A 274 6.54 -13.25 13.23
C VAL A 274 5.37 -12.98 14.17
N LEU A 275 4.60 -14.00 14.57
CA LEU A 275 3.55 -13.81 15.58
C LEU A 275 4.12 -13.29 16.90
N ALA A 276 5.18 -13.90 17.44
CA ALA A 276 5.79 -13.48 18.70
C ALA A 276 6.37 -12.06 18.65
N THR A 277 6.98 -11.66 17.54
CA THR A 277 7.63 -10.35 17.38
C THR A 277 6.65 -9.23 16.98
N GLN A 278 5.62 -9.54 16.18
CA GLN A 278 4.66 -8.54 15.65
C GLN A 278 3.30 -8.54 16.38
N ALA A 279 3.12 -9.34 17.44
CA ALA A 279 1.93 -9.31 18.30
C ALA A 279 1.80 -7.99 19.08
N GLU A 280 2.87 -7.55 19.74
CA GLU A 280 2.89 -6.37 20.63
C GLU A 280 2.92 -5.01 19.88
N PRO A 281 3.76 -4.79 18.86
CA PRO A 281 3.89 -3.46 18.24
C PRO A 281 2.81 -3.18 17.18
N GLU A 282 1.69 -2.63 17.63
CA GLU A 282 0.69 -1.85 16.87
C GLU A 282 -0.04 -2.45 15.65
N VAL A 283 0.47 -3.48 14.97
CA VAL A 283 -0.08 -3.94 13.68
C VAL A 283 -1.18 -4.99 13.87
N LEU A 284 -0.86 -6.16 14.44
CA LEU A 284 -1.81 -7.27 14.54
C LEU A 284 -2.90 -7.00 15.58
N CYS A 285 -2.53 -6.72 16.84
CA CYS A 285 -3.50 -6.55 17.93
C CYS A 285 -4.45 -5.34 17.73
N ARG A 286 -4.01 -4.27 17.07
CA ARG A 286 -4.88 -3.09 16.78
C ARG A 286 -6.04 -3.42 15.84
N VAL A 287 -5.86 -4.43 14.98
CA VAL A 287 -6.80 -4.78 13.90
C VAL A 287 -7.57 -6.07 14.20
N LEU A 288 -6.91 -7.06 14.81
CA LEU A 288 -7.49 -8.37 15.13
C LEU A 288 -8.02 -8.46 16.58
N ARG A 289 -7.59 -7.56 17.47
CA ARG A 289 -7.80 -7.56 18.94
C ARG A 289 -7.24 -8.75 19.71
N LYS A 290 -7.11 -9.91 19.07
CA LYS A 290 -6.43 -11.11 19.55
C LYS A 290 -5.34 -11.52 18.56
N VAL A 291 -4.26 -12.11 19.07
CA VAL A 291 -3.24 -12.78 18.26
C VAL A 291 -3.80 -14.14 17.82
N PRO A 292 -3.52 -14.64 16.60
CA PRO A 292 -3.84 -16.00 16.22
C PRO A 292 -3.20 -17.05 17.15
N GLU A 293 -3.99 -18.04 17.58
CA GLU A 293 -3.56 -19.13 18.46
C GLU A 293 -3.38 -20.45 17.67
N PRO A 294 -2.54 -21.40 18.12
CA PRO A 294 -2.46 -22.72 17.49
C PRO A 294 -3.76 -23.51 17.69
N ASP A 295 -4.18 -24.27 16.67
CA ASP A 295 -5.46 -25.02 16.66
C ASP A 295 -5.58 -26.07 17.79
N THR A 296 -4.46 -26.44 18.43
CA THR A 296 -4.41 -27.28 19.64
C THR A 296 -5.09 -26.66 20.86
N LEU A 297 -5.29 -25.34 20.87
CA LEU A 297 -6.04 -24.60 21.89
C LEU A 297 -7.52 -24.42 21.52
N ARG A 298 -7.95 -24.85 20.32
CA ARG A 298 -9.33 -24.67 19.86
C ARG A 298 -10.30 -25.57 20.64
N ASP A 299 -11.27 -24.94 21.28
CA ASP A 299 -12.46 -25.61 21.81
C ASP A 299 -13.27 -26.26 20.68
N SER A 300 -13.21 -27.59 20.60
CA SER A 300 -13.87 -28.41 19.58
C SER A 300 -15.41 -28.42 19.65
N SER A 301 -16.01 -27.79 20.66
CA SER A 301 -17.46 -27.58 20.72
C SER A 301 -17.93 -26.33 19.97
N LYS A 302 -17.04 -25.36 19.69
CA LYS A 302 -17.39 -24.09 19.04
C LYS A 302 -17.50 -24.22 17.50
N PRO A 303 -18.57 -23.73 16.84
CA PRO A 303 -18.77 -23.92 15.40
C PRO A 303 -18.40 -22.73 14.47
N VAL A 304 -17.15 -22.68 13.98
CA VAL A 304 -16.76 -22.32 12.58
C VAL A 304 -17.00 -20.87 12.01
N LEU A 305 -16.49 -20.54 10.79
CA LEU A 305 -16.83 -19.35 9.90
C LEU A 305 -16.63 -19.61 8.35
N ALA A 306 -15.74 -18.96 7.56
CA ALA A 306 -15.44 -19.26 6.12
C ALA A 306 -13.92 -19.35 5.67
N GLN A 307 -13.43 -20.59 5.38
CA GLN A 307 -12.03 -21.11 5.37
C GLN A 307 -11.13 -20.75 4.19
N GLU A 308 -9.81 -20.85 4.38
CA GLU A 308 -8.81 -20.89 3.30
C GLU A 308 -7.63 -21.85 3.59
N LEU A 309 -7.17 -22.56 2.55
CA LEU A 309 -5.95 -23.40 2.57
C LEU A 309 -4.84 -22.70 1.78
N GLN A 310 -3.57 -22.88 2.15
CA GLN A 310 -2.47 -22.23 1.44
C GLN A 310 -1.15 -23.00 1.46
N GLU A 311 -0.77 -23.51 0.29
CA GLU A 311 0.54 -24.12 -0.03
C GLU A 311 1.72 -23.12 0.08
N ARG A 312 1.44 -21.84 -0.20
CA ARG A 312 2.43 -20.84 -0.61
C ARG A 312 3.21 -20.14 0.52
N TRP A 313 3.31 -20.80 1.67
CA TRP A 313 4.14 -20.36 2.80
C TRP A 313 5.11 -21.44 3.28
N GLY A 314 5.19 -22.60 2.59
CA GLY A 314 5.57 -23.83 3.26
C GLY A 314 4.42 -24.32 4.13
N ASP A 315 3.26 -24.57 3.51
CA ASP A 315 2.13 -25.30 4.08
C ASP A 315 1.57 -24.79 5.42
N VAL A 316 0.92 -23.62 5.38
CA VAL A 316 0.24 -23.00 6.54
C VAL A 316 -1.22 -22.65 6.23
N GLY A 317 -2.17 -23.23 6.98
CA GLY A 317 -3.62 -23.00 6.84
C GLY A 317 -4.23 -22.09 7.93
N LEU A 318 -5.24 -21.30 7.58
CA LEU A 318 -5.99 -20.37 8.45
C LEU A 318 -7.49 -20.41 8.04
N ALA A 319 -8.37 -20.93 8.91
CA ALA A 319 -9.47 -21.79 8.42
C ALA A 319 -10.76 -21.87 9.29
N GLU A 320 -11.94 -22.13 8.68
CA GLU A 320 -13.29 -21.75 9.17
C GLU A 320 -14.54 -22.33 8.35
N THR A 321 -15.60 -22.99 8.86
CA THR A 321 -16.72 -23.56 7.97
C THR A 321 -18.21 -23.63 8.50
N ARG A 322 -18.98 -22.51 8.63
CA ARG A 322 -20.27 -22.37 9.39
C ARG A 322 -21.52 -22.02 8.56
N ARG A 323 -22.77 -22.26 9.03
CA ARG A 323 -23.40 -23.50 9.52
C ARG A 323 -24.94 -23.40 9.52
N SER A 324 -25.59 -24.12 8.62
CA SER A 324 -26.86 -24.89 8.74
C SER A 324 -27.38 -25.23 7.32
N ASP A 325 -28.09 -26.33 7.04
CA ASP A 325 -28.76 -27.31 7.92
C ASP A 325 -28.74 -28.75 7.34
N ASN A 326 -28.57 -29.75 8.22
CA ASN A 326 -29.01 -31.17 8.12
C ASN A 326 -28.48 -32.12 6.99
N PRO A 327 -28.61 -33.47 7.14
CA PRO A 327 -27.51 -34.39 6.79
C PRO A 327 -27.93 -35.67 5.99
N LEU A 328 -27.07 -36.71 6.03
CA LEU A 328 -27.12 -38.05 5.40
C LEU A 328 -26.46 -38.11 4.01
N SER A 329 -25.69 -39.14 3.63
CA SER A 329 -25.28 -40.39 4.33
C SER A 329 -23.97 -40.99 3.79
N SER A 330 -23.11 -41.48 4.70
CA SER A 330 -22.10 -42.55 4.55
C SER A 330 -21.57 -42.91 3.15
N GLY A 331 -20.32 -42.51 2.87
CA GLY A 331 -19.43 -43.11 1.86
C GLY A 331 -18.01 -43.19 2.43
N SER A 332 -17.22 -44.19 2.05
CA SER A 332 -15.88 -44.44 2.60
C SER A 332 -14.76 -43.88 1.70
N HIS A 333 -13.70 -43.36 2.34
CA HIS A 333 -12.47 -42.78 1.76
C HIS A 333 -12.56 -41.31 1.31
N GLU A 334 -12.46 -40.38 2.26
CA GLU A 334 -11.92 -39.03 2.06
C GLU A 334 -11.07 -38.66 3.30
N LEU A 335 -10.00 -37.89 3.10
CA LEU A 335 -9.09 -37.43 4.15
C LEU A 335 -9.55 -36.04 4.60
N ASP A 336 -10.40 -36.03 5.62
CA ASP A 336 -11.18 -34.87 6.05
C ASP A 336 -10.52 -34.04 7.16
N VAL A 337 -11.03 -32.81 7.31
CA VAL A 337 -10.74 -31.81 8.36
C VAL A 337 -9.38 -31.08 8.26
N ILE A 338 -9.46 -29.78 7.94
CA ILE A 338 -8.49 -28.75 8.32
C ILE A 338 -9.28 -27.58 8.94
N GLY A 339 -8.80 -27.05 10.08
CA GLY A 339 -9.05 -25.73 10.72
C GLY A 339 -10.45 -25.08 10.82
N GLN A 340 -10.75 -24.47 11.98
CA GLN A 340 -12.05 -23.86 12.33
C GLN A 340 -11.97 -22.67 13.32
N VAL A 341 -11.95 -21.40 12.88
CA VAL A 341 -12.12 -20.22 13.78
C VAL A 341 -13.55 -20.10 14.29
N ASN A 342 -13.78 -19.23 15.29
CA ASN A 342 -15.13 -18.95 15.78
C ASN A 342 -15.36 -17.48 16.14
N THR A 343 -16.61 -17.03 15.99
CA THR A 343 -17.14 -15.86 16.71
C THR A 343 -18.43 -16.12 17.45
N TRP A 344 -18.57 -15.29 18.48
CA TRP A 344 -19.82 -14.90 19.12
C TRP A 344 -19.90 -13.37 19.07
N LEU A 345 -21.06 -12.84 18.69
CA LEU A 345 -21.50 -11.50 19.08
C LEU A 345 -22.48 -11.67 20.26
N PRO A 346 -22.67 -10.65 21.12
CA PRO A 346 -23.57 -10.70 22.26
C PRO A 346 -25.06 -10.75 21.87
#